data_AF-A0A645I0S3-F1
#
_entry.id   AF-A0A645I0S3-F1
#
_cell.length_a   1.000
_cell.length_b   1.000
_cell.length_c   1.000
_cell.angle_alpha   90.00
_cell.angle_beta   90.00
_cell.angle_gamma   90.00
#
_symmetry.space_group_name_H-M   'P 1'
#
loop_
_entity.id
_entity.type
_entity.pdbx_description
1 polymer ?
#
loop_
_entity_poly.entity_id
_entity_poly.type
_entity_poly.pdbx_seq_one_letter_code
_entity_poly.pdbx_strand_id
1 'polypeptide(L)' 'MRFGIEMSTDHTLEEVGKQFDVTRERIRQIEAKALRKLKHPSRSDKLRSFIDSL' A
#
# COMPACT_ATOMS: atom_id res chain seq x y z
N MET A 1 1.85 8.22 0.33
CA MET A 1 3.04 7.78 1.12
C MET A 1 3.82 6.68 0.42
N ARG A 2 3.54 5.37 0.41
CA ARG A 2 4.37 4.48 -0.45
C ARG A 2 4.11 4.65 -1.95
N PHE A 3 2.83 4.65 -2.34
CA PHE A 3 2.40 4.68 -3.74
C PHE A 3 1.84 6.05 -4.20
N GLY A 4 2.27 7.15 -3.57
CA GLY A 4 1.84 8.49 -4.01
C GLY A 4 0.35 8.84 -3.88
N ILE A 5 -0.52 7.96 -3.39
CA ILE A 5 -1.96 8.26 -3.24
C ILE A 5 -2.14 9.49 -2.33
N GLU A 6 -2.86 10.50 -2.84
CA GLU A 6 -3.10 11.79 -2.19
C GLU A 6 -1.83 12.60 -1.87
N MET A 7 -0.70 12.28 -2.50
CA MET A 7 0.58 12.96 -2.31
C MET A 7 1.25 13.30 -3.64
N SER A 8 2.17 14.26 -3.61
CA SER A 8 2.97 14.65 -4.79
C SER A 8 4.03 13.61 -5.17
N THR A 9 4.48 12.78 -4.23
CA THR A 9 5.58 11.83 -4.45
C THR A 9 5.41 10.50 -3.73
N ASP A 10 6.01 9.48 -4.33
CA ASP A 10 6.21 8.16 -3.75
C ASP A 10 7.28 8.22 -2.66
N HIS A 11 7.20 7.30 -1.69
CA HIS A 11 8.19 7.17 -0.62
C HIS A 11 8.67 5.73 -0.55
N THR A 12 9.96 5.57 -0.34
CA THR A 12 10.60 4.28 -0.09
C THR A 12 10.19 3.72 1.28
N LEU A 13 10.36 2.41 1.48
CA LEU A 13 10.12 1.77 2.77
C LEU A 13 10.95 2.37 3.90
N GLU A 14 12.12 2.93 3.58
CA GLU A 14 13.03 3.53 4.54
C GLU A 14 12.60 4.94 4.94
N GLU A 15 12.15 5.76 3.98
CA GLU A 15 11.58 7.08 4.28
C GLU A 15 10.29 6.97 5.10
N VAL A 16 9.41 6.03 4.75
CA VAL A 16 8.21 5.74 5.54
C VAL A 16 8.61 5.22 6.93
N GLY A 17 9.64 4.37 7.03
CA GLY A 17 10.15 3.91 8.31
C GLY A 17 10.60 5.07 9.21
N LYS A 18 11.35 6.03 8.66
CA LYS A 18 11.79 7.24 9.39
C LYS A 18 10.62 8.13 9.82
N GLN A 19 9.60 8.31 8.98
CA GLN A 19 8.43 9.13 9.30
C GLN A 19 7.59 8.56 10.46
N PHE A 20 7.51 7.23 10.56
CA PHE A 20 6.71 6.54 11.58
C PHE A 20 7.54 6.02 12.75
N ASP A 21 8.83 6.34 12.82
CA ASP A 21 9.79 5.84 13.81
C ASP A 21 9.76 4.30 13.96
N VAL A 22 9.77 3.61 12.82
CA VAL A 22 9.77 2.15 12.76
C VAL A 22 10.79 1.63 11.75
N THR A 23 11.15 0.36 11.91
CA THR A 23 12.11 -0.26 11.01
C THR A 23 11.54 -0.43 9.59
N ARG A 24 12.44 -0.42 8.60
CA ARG A 24 12.12 -0.73 7.19
C ARG A 24 11.35 -2.06 7.06
N GLU A 25 11.76 -3.07 7.82
CA GLU A 25 11.10 -4.38 7.81
C GLU A 25 9.68 -4.32 8.38
N ARG A 26 9.44 -3.48 9.40
CA ARG A 26 8.10 -3.27 9.93
C ARG A 26 7.16 -2.68 8.88
N ILE A 27 7.61 -1.68 8.10
CA ILE A 27 6.83 -1.12 6.99
C ILE A 27 6.54 -2.19 5.94
N ARG A 28 7.54 -3.02 5.57
CA ARG A 28 7.36 -4.13 4.61
C ARG A 28 6.29 -5.12 5.06
N GLN A 29 6.27 -5.47 6.35
CA GLN A 29 5.26 -6.38 6.91
C GLN A 29 3.86 -5.78 6.90
N ILE A 30 3.73 -4.50 7.29
CA ILE A 30 2.45 -3.78 7.28
C ILE A 30 1.88 -3.74 5.87
N GLU A 31 2.73 -3.44 4.89
CA GLU A 31 2.33 -3.43 3.49
C GLU A 31 1.86 -4.80 3.00
N ALA A 32 2.64 -5.86 3.23
CA ALA A 32 2.25 -7.21 2.83
C ALA A 32 0.89 -7.60 3.44
N LYS A 33 0.67 -7.22 4.71
CA LYS A 33 -0.61 -7.43 5.41
C LYS A 33 -1.74 -6.61 4.78
N ALA A 34 -1.49 -5.36 4.39
CA ALA A 34 -2.48 -4.50 3.74
C ALA A 34 -2.87 -5.03 2.36
N LEU A 35 -1.89 -5.38 1.51
CA LEU A 35 -2.13 -5.99 0.19
C LEU A 35 -2.93 -7.29 0.31
N ARG A 36 -2.60 -8.14 1.28
CA ARG A 36 -3.37 -9.37 1.55
C ARG A 36 -4.83 -9.06 1.89
N LYS A 37 -5.09 -8.02 2.69
CA LYS A 37 -6.45 -7.58 3.02
C LYS A 37 -7.18 -7.05 1.78
N LEU A 38 -6.54 -6.25 0.95
CA LEU A 38 -7.14 -5.65 -0.24
C LEU A 38 -7.47 -6.68 -1.33
N LYS A 39 -6.71 -7.78 -1.42
CA LYS A 39 -6.98 -8.88 -2.35
C LYS A 39 -8.24 -9.70 -2.02
N HIS A 40 -8.78 -9.59 -0.80
CA HIS A 40 -9.97 -10.33 -0.40
C HIS A 40 -11.19 -9.90 -1.23
N PRO A 41 -12.03 -10.83 -1.77
CA PRO A 41 -13.13 -10.53 -2.68
C PRO A 41 -14.03 -9.38 -2.20
N SER A 42 -14.47 -9.43 -0.94
CA SER A 42 -15.34 -8.39 -0.36
C SER A 42 -14.78 -6.96 -0.38
N ARG A 43 -13.47 -6.79 -0.62
CA ARG A 43 -12.81 -5.48 -0.75
C ARG A 43 -12.32 -5.23 -2.18
N SER A 44 -11.87 -6.27 -2.89
CA SER A 44 -11.38 -6.14 -4.25
C SER A 44 -12.49 -5.96 -5.29
N ASP A 45 -13.73 -6.34 -5.00
CA ASP A 45 -14.84 -6.20 -5.97
C ASP A 45 -15.03 -4.76 -6.47
N LYS A 46 -14.87 -3.75 -5.60
CA LYS A 46 -14.92 -2.33 -5.99
C LYS A 46 -13.74 -1.89 -6.86
N LEU A 47 -12.64 -2.61 -6.81
CA LEU A 47 -11.40 -2.32 -7.54
C LEU A 47 -11.30 -3.11 -8.84
N ARG A 48 -12.01 -4.25 -8.95
CA ARG A 48 -12.01 -5.11 -10.15
C ARG A 48 -12.47 -4.39 -11.40
N SER A 49 -13.47 -3.52 -11.30
CA SER A 49 -14.00 -2.75 -12.43
C SER A 49 -12.96 -1.86 -13.12
N PHE A 50 -11.87 -1.49 -12.42
CA PHE A 50 -10.78 -0.70 -13.00
C PHE A 50 -9.75 -1.54 -13.77
N ILE A 51 -9.79 -2.87 -13.63
CA ILE A 51 -8.91 -3.81 -14.34
C ILE A 51 -9.62 -4.33 -15.60
N ASP A 52 -10.93 -4.55 -15.54
CA ASP A 52 -11.72 -5.08 -16.65
C ASP A 52 -11.92 -4.07 -17.80
N SER A 53 -11.58 -2.80 -17.59
CA SER A 53 -11.67 -1.72 -18.60
C SER A 53 -10.37 -1.49 -19.38
N LEU A 54 -9.39 -2.39 -19.27
CA LEU A 54 -8.13 -2.43 -20.03
C LEU A 54 -8.20 -3.50 -21.11
#